data_AF-A0A2D4GHW2-F1
#
_entry.id   AF-A0A2D4GHW2-F1
#
_cell.length_a   1.000
_cell.length_b   1.000
_cell.length_c   1.000
_cell.angle_alpha   90.00
_cell.angle_beta   90.00
_cell.angle_gamma   90.00
#
_symmetry.space_group_name_H-M   'P 1'
#
loop_
_entity.id
_entity.type
_entity.pdbx_description
1 polymer ?
#
loop_
_entity_poly.entity_id
_entity_poly.type
_entity_poly.pdbx_seq_one_letter_code
_entity_poly.pdbx_strand_id
1 'polypeptide(L)'
;MTGALLFSVVGGKMSEGINFSDDLGRSVIMVGMPYPNIKSPELQEKMAYLDKTMPKSAGQSPGNLLIENLCMKAVNQSIGRAIRHQEDFASIVFLDHRYTRPAVLNKLPQWIKSRTQIKDRFGPAFAALRKFHWEKKSNSKSVSL
;
A
#
# COMPACT_ATOMS: atom_id res chain seq x y z
N MET A 1 -25.75 7.10 -11.64
CA MET A 1 -24.70 6.76 -10.66
C MET A 1 -23.42 7.44 -11.14
N THR A 2 -22.95 8.47 -10.44
CA THR A 2 -21.75 9.22 -10.82
C THR A 2 -20.59 8.79 -9.92
N GLY A 3 -19.49 8.41 -10.54
CA GLY A 3 -18.24 8.05 -9.87
C GLY A 3 -17.08 8.34 -10.81
N ALA A 4 -15.89 8.51 -10.27
CA ALA A 4 -14.68 8.76 -11.04
C ALA A 4 -13.61 7.72 -10.68
N LEU A 5 -12.78 7.38 -11.66
CA LEU A 5 -11.57 6.61 -11.46
C LEU A 5 -10.38 7.52 -11.76
N LEU A 6 -9.43 7.55 -10.85
CA LEU A 6 -8.18 8.26 -11.03
C LEU A 6 -7.05 7.25 -11.13
N PHE A 7 -6.33 7.27 -12.25
CA PHE A 7 -5.12 6.50 -12.45
C PHE A 7 -3.91 7.38 -12.19
N SER A 8 -2.99 6.90 -11.34
CA SER A 8 -1.75 7.61 -11.02
C SER A 8 -0.61 6.63 -10.82
N VAL A 9 0.61 7.07 -11.10
CA VAL A 9 1.83 6.29 -10.88
C VAL A 9 2.41 6.61 -9.51
N VAL A 10 2.76 5.59 -8.73
CA VAL A 10 3.43 5.73 -7.43
C VAL A 10 4.80 6.39 -7.61
N GLY A 11 5.11 7.39 -6.79
CA GLY A 11 6.32 8.21 -6.92
C GLY A 11 6.24 9.27 -8.02
N GLY A 12 5.09 9.40 -8.69
CA GLY A 12 4.78 10.52 -9.57
C GLY A 12 4.19 11.70 -8.78
N LYS A 13 4.32 12.92 -9.33
CA LYS A 13 3.82 14.17 -8.71
C LYS A 13 2.36 14.11 -8.24
N MET A 14 1.49 13.39 -8.96
CA MET A 14 0.08 13.23 -8.59
C MET A 14 -0.15 12.28 -7.40
N SER A 15 0.69 11.25 -7.24
CA SER A 15 0.62 10.34 -6.06
C SER A 15 1.16 10.98 -4.78
N GLU A 16 1.96 12.05 -4.92
CA GLU A 16 2.53 12.82 -3.81
C GLU A 16 1.79 14.13 -3.52
N GLY A 17 1.06 14.70 -4.47
CA GLY A 17 0.40 16.00 -4.31
C GLY A 17 -1.07 15.93 -3.93
N ILE A 18 -1.75 14.82 -4.28
CA ILE A 18 -3.19 14.74 -4.13
C ILE A 18 -3.53 14.08 -2.81
N ASN A 19 -4.44 14.73 -2.09
CA ASN A 19 -4.97 14.24 -0.85
C ASN A 19 -6.43 13.85 -1.13
N PHE A 20 -6.81 12.62 -0.80
CA PHE A 20 -8.16 12.08 -1.02
C PHE A 20 -8.89 12.13 0.32
N SER A 21 -9.78 13.12 0.52
CA SER A 21 -10.56 13.27 1.77
C SER A 21 -11.99 12.87 1.54
N ASP A 22 -12.60 12.32 2.59
CA ASP A 22 -14.03 12.08 2.67
C ASP A 22 -14.50 11.16 1.53
N ASP A 23 -15.40 11.67 0.67
CA ASP A 23 -15.95 10.92 -0.47
C ASP A 23 -15.01 10.85 -1.68
N LEU A 24 -13.89 11.58 -1.65
CA LEU A 24 -12.84 11.44 -2.64
C LEU A 24 -11.96 10.26 -2.20
N GLY A 25 -12.08 9.11 -2.88
CA GLY A 25 -11.14 8.00 -2.72
C GLY A 25 -11.52 6.90 -1.70
N ARG A 26 -12.79 6.50 -1.61
CA ARG A 26 -13.28 5.39 -0.74
C ARG A 26 -12.65 4.02 -1.02
N SER A 27 -12.01 3.84 -2.18
CA SER A 27 -11.24 2.64 -2.50
C SER A 27 -9.94 3.01 -3.18
N VAL A 28 -8.83 2.57 -2.60
CA VAL A 28 -7.48 2.71 -3.17
C VAL A 28 -6.97 1.35 -3.58
N ILE A 29 -6.59 1.22 -4.84
CA ILE A 29 -6.09 -0.02 -5.42
C ILE A 29 -4.61 0.19 -5.74
N MET A 30 -3.74 -0.47 -4.98
CA MET A 30 -2.31 -0.53 -5.26
C MET A 30 -2.05 -1.69 -6.22
N VAL A 31 -1.81 -1.36 -7.49
CA VAL A 31 -1.54 -2.37 -8.53
C VAL A 31 -0.04 -2.63 -8.62
N GLY A 32 0.36 -3.87 -8.36
CA GLY A 32 1.77 -4.26 -8.38
C GLY A 32 2.58 -3.73 -7.18
N MET A 33 3.90 -3.72 -7.34
CA MET A 33 4.85 -3.20 -6.35
C MET A 33 5.80 -2.19 -7.01
N PRO A 34 5.91 -0.96 -6.48
CA PRO A 34 6.71 0.13 -7.07
C PRO A 34 8.20 -0.03 -6.76
N TYR A 35 8.81 -1.08 -7.29
CA TYR A 35 10.26 -1.30 -7.14
C TYR A 35 11.05 -0.21 -7.88
N PRO A 36 12.15 0.30 -7.29
CA PRO A 36 13.03 1.23 -7.97
C PRO A 36 13.76 0.56 -9.13
N ASN A 37 14.28 1.37 -10.06
CA ASN A 37 15.10 0.87 -11.15
C ASN A 37 16.46 0.35 -10.64
N ILE A 38 16.60 -0.97 -10.52
CA ILE A 38 17.83 -1.65 -10.08
C ILE A 38 19.03 -1.42 -11.01
N LYS A 39 18.82 -0.90 -12.21
CA LYS A 39 19.89 -0.56 -13.17
C LYS A 39 20.39 0.88 -13.02
N SER A 40 19.86 1.68 -12.09
CA SER A 40 20.42 3.00 -11.80
C SER A 40 21.83 2.84 -11.21
N PRO A 41 22.85 3.51 -11.76
CA PRO A 41 24.21 3.49 -11.20
C PRO A 41 24.24 3.94 -9.74
N GLU A 42 23.47 4.97 -9.38
CA GLU A 42 23.43 5.51 -8.02
C GLU A 42 22.91 4.47 -7.02
N LEU A 43 21.91 3.69 -7.44
CA LEU A 43 21.34 2.63 -6.61
C LEU A 43 22.29 1.44 -6.49
N GLN A 44 22.96 1.06 -7.57
CA GLN A 44 23.95 -0.03 -7.58
C GLN A 44 25.13 0.29 -6.65
N GLU A 45 25.69 1.51 -6.74
CA GLU A 45 26.77 1.95 -5.87
C GLU A 45 26.33 1.98 -4.40
N LYS A 46 25.11 2.46 -4.13
CA LYS A 46 24.56 2.45 -2.77
C LYS A 46 24.36 1.05 -2.23
N MET A 47 23.88 0.11 -3.04
CA MET A 47 23.76 -1.30 -2.65
C MET A 47 25.13 -1.92 -2.36
N ALA A 48 26.12 -1.72 -3.24
CA ALA A 48 27.47 -2.23 -3.07
C ALA A 48 28.15 -1.68 -1.81
N TYR A 49 27.99 -0.38 -1.54
CA TYR A 49 28.46 0.24 -0.31
C TYR A 49 27.82 -0.39 0.93
N LEU A 50 26.50 -0.58 0.95
CA LEU A 50 25.80 -1.19 2.07
C LEU A 50 26.20 -2.65 2.28
N ASP A 51 26.34 -3.41 1.20
CA ASP A 51 26.78 -4.81 1.28
C ASP A 51 28.22 -4.96 1.80
N LYS A 52 29.07 -3.94 1.60
CA LYS A 52 30.44 -3.90 2.13
C LYS A 52 30.51 -3.44 3.59
N THR A 53 29.64 -2.52 4.00
CA THR A 53 29.76 -1.80 5.28
C THR A 53 28.81 -2.30 6.37
N MET A 54 27.71 -2.95 6.00
CA MET A 54 26.70 -3.41 6.95
C MET A 54 26.69 -4.94 7.05
N PRO A 55 26.48 -5.50 8.26
CA PRO A 55 26.32 -6.93 8.41
C PRO A 55 25.04 -7.41 7.72
N LYS A 56 25.05 -8.64 7.22
CA LYS A 56 23.84 -9.31 6.71
C LYS A 56 22.83 -9.47 7.84
N SER A 57 21.57 -9.21 7.54
CA SER A 57 20.47 -9.44 8.49
C SER A 57 19.66 -10.64 8.05
N ALA A 58 19.53 -11.65 8.92
CA ALA A 58 18.84 -12.91 8.62
C ALA A 58 19.28 -13.56 7.28
N GLY A 59 20.59 -13.50 6.97
CA GLY A 59 21.15 -14.04 5.72
C GLY A 59 20.89 -13.20 4.47
N GLN A 60 20.15 -12.09 4.56
CA GLN A 60 19.87 -11.20 3.44
C GLN A 60 20.94 -10.09 3.30
N SER A 61 21.25 -9.74 2.05
CA SER A 61 22.12 -8.61 1.72
C SER A 61 21.45 -7.29 2.13
N PRO A 62 22.17 -6.38 2.81
CA PRO A 62 21.71 -5.01 3.08
C PRO A 62 21.22 -4.26 1.83
N GLY A 63 21.87 -4.45 0.68
CA GLY A 63 21.46 -3.90 -0.61
C GLY A 63 20.07 -4.41 -1.05
N ASN A 64 19.82 -5.71 -0.96
CA ASN A 64 18.49 -6.28 -1.27
C ASN A 64 17.41 -5.78 -0.31
N LEU A 65 17.74 -5.65 0.98
CA LEU A 65 16.85 -5.07 1.98
C LEU A 65 16.49 -3.61 1.65
N LEU A 66 17.45 -2.82 1.16
CA LEU A 66 17.23 -1.45 0.71
C LEU A 66 16.19 -1.40 -0.42
N ILE A 67 16.30 -2.26 -1.44
CA ILE A 67 15.36 -2.30 -2.57
C ILE A 67 13.93 -2.54 -2.10
N GLU A 68 13.74 -3.53 -1.22
CA GLU A 68 12.42 -3.83 -0.68
C GLU A 68 11.89 -2.70 0.22
N ASN A 69 12.76 -2.08 1.02
CA ASN A 69 12.41 -0.94 1.86
C ASN A 69 11.99 0.29 1.04
N LEU A 70 12.67 0.59 -0.07
CA LEU A 70 12.30 1.68 -0.97
C LEU A 70 10.92 1.43 -1.59
N CYS A 71 10.67 0.21 -2.05
CA CYS A 71 9.37 -0.18 -2.58
C CYS A 71 8.26 0.01 -1.52
N MET A 72 8.45 -0.54 -0.32
CA MET A 72 7.43 -0.47 0.72
C MET A 72 7.26 0.94 1.30
N LYS A 73 8.31 1.76 1.30
CA LYS A 73 8.21 3.19 1.62
C LYS A 73 7.27 3.91 0.66
N ALA A 74 7.43 3.69 -0.65
CA ALA A 74 6.58 4.31 -1.67
C ALA A 74 5.11 3.83 -1.57
N VAL A 75 4.89 2.54 -1.31
CA VAL A 75 3.56 1.97 -1.05
C VAL A 75 2.92 2.62 0.18
N ASN A 76 3.62 2.63 1.30
CA ASN A 76 3.10 3.15 2.58
C ASN A 76 2.80 4.65 2.51
N GLN A 77 3.62 5.41 1.78
CA GLN A 77 3.36 6.83 1.51
C GLN A 77 2.08 7.02 0.67
N SER A 78 1.89 6.19 -0.35
CA SER A 78 0.72 6.30 -1.24
C SER A 78 -0.58 5.96 -0.51
N ILE A 79 -0.61 4.86 0.24
CA ILE A 79 -1.84 4.42 0.93
C ILE A 79 -2.12 5.24 2.20
N GLY A 80 -1.09 5.81 2.83
CA GLY A 80 -1.26 6.69 3.99
C GLY A 80 -1.98 8.01 3.67
N ARG A 81 -2.11 8.36 2.39
CA ARG A 81 -2.87 9.53 1.92
C ARG A 81 -4.37 9.29 1.78
N ALA A 82 -4.79 8.04 1.88
CA ALA A 82 -6.17 7.62 1.67
C ALA A 82 -7.02 7.63 2.94
N ILE A 83 -6.41 7.63 4.12
CA ILE A 83 -7.10 7.56 5.42
C ILE A 83 -6.54 8.66 6.30
N ARG A 84 -7.32 9.73 6.49
CA ARG A 84 -6.80 10.97 7.10
C ARG A 84 -7.09 11.16 8.57
N HIS A 85 -8.21 10.64 9.07
CA HIS A 85 -8.62 10.81 10.46
C HIS A 85 -9.44 9.62 10.95
N GLN A 86 -9.68 9.56 12.27
CA GLN A 86 -10.32 8.42 12.94
C GLN A 86 -11.74 8.10 12.41
N GLU A 87 -12.47 9.11 11.96
CA GLU A 87 -13.81 8.96 11.38
C GLU A 87 -13.81 8.63 9.87
N ASP A 88 -12.66 8.65 9.21
CA ASP A 88 -12.55 8.37 7.79
C ASP A 88 -12.39 6.86 7.53
N PHE A 89 -12.97 6.39 6.43
CA PHE A 89 -12.80 5.00 6.00
C PHE A 89 -12.52 4.91 4.51
N ALA A 90 -11.55 4.08 4.20
CA ALA A 90 -11.26 3.65 2.85
C ALA A 90 -10.93 2.16 2.86
N SER A 91 -11.25 1.50 1.75
CA SER A 91 -10.75 0.17 1.46
C SER A 91 -9.43 0.28 0.72
N ILE A 92 -8.42 -0.49 1.13
CA ILE A 92 -7.12 -0.58 0.45
C ILE A 92 -7.01 -1.99 -0.13
N VAL A 93 -6.82 -2.09 -1.44
CA VAL A 93 -6.66 -3.35 -2.16
C VAL A 93 -5.24 -3.42 -2.70
N PHE A 94 -4.47 -4.40 -2.23
CA PHE A 94 -3.15 -4.71 -2.76
C PHE A 94 -3.27 -5.79 -3.84
N LEU A 95 -3.05 -5.43 -5.10
CA LEU A 95 -3.20 -6.32 -6.25
C LEU A 95 -1.83 -6.84 -6.71
N ASP A 96 -1.20 -7.66 -5.87
CA ASP A 96 0.03 -8.40 -6.20
C ASP A 96 0.23 -9.56 -5.20
N HIS A 97 0.54 -10.76 -5.68
CA HIS A 97 0.77 -11.92 -4.82
C HIS A 97 1.96 -11.72 -3.87
N ARG A 98 2.94 -10.87 -4.21
CA ARG A 98 4.12 -10.64 -3.35
C ARG A 98 3.76 -10.04 -1.99
N TYR A 99 2.62 -9.38 -1.83
CA TYR A 99 2.15 -8.90 -0.54
C TYR A 99 1.77 -10.03 0.44
N THR A 100 1.60 -11.28 -0.02
CA THR A 100 1.35 -12.43 0.86
C THR A 100 2.63 -12.90 1.58
N ARG A 101 3.81 -12.49 1.10
CA ARG A 101 5.09 -12.86 1.70
C ARG A 101 5.22 -12.20 3.08
N PRO A 102 5.54 -12.95 4.16
CA PRO A 102 5.66 -12.38 5.49
C PRO A 102 6.64 -11.20 5.58
N ALA A 103 7.76 -11.25 4.85
CA ALA A 103 8.75 -10.17 4.80
C ALA A 103 8.15 -8.85 4.28
N VAL A 104 7.32 -8.91 3.24
CA VAL A 104 6.64 -7.75 2.64
C VAL A 104 5.49 -7.28 3.52
N LEU A 105 4.65 -8.22 3.99
CA LEU A 105 3.50 -7.91 4.84
C LEU A 105 3.91 -7.25 6.17
N ASN A 106 5.05 -7.66 6.72
CA ASN A 106 5.63 -7.08 7.94
C ASN A 106 6.14 -5.65 7.77
N LYS A 107 6.31 -5.17 6.53
CA LYS A 107 6.72 -3.79 6.22
C LYS A 107 5.53 -2.84 6.06
N LEU A 108 4.29 -3.34 6.13
CA LEU A 108 3.10 -2.49 6.22
C LEU A 108 2.97 -1.89 7.64
N PRO A 109 2.38 -0.69 7.78
CA PRO A 109 2.01 -0.14 9.08
C PRO A 109 1.14 -1.12 9.86
N GLN A 110 1.35 -1.22 11.17
CA GLN A 110 0.70 -2.20 12.03
C GLN A 110 -0.84 -2.14 11.95
N TRP A 111 -1.41 -0.94 11.79
CA TRP A 111 -2.86 -0.72 11.68
C TRP A 111 -3.46 -1.22 10.36
N ILE A 112 -2.67 -1.27 9.28
CA ILE A 112 -3.07 -1.88 7.99
C ILE A 112 -2.87 -3.39 8.08
N LYS A 113 -1.69 -3.81 8.53
CA LYS A 113 -1.32 -5.22 8.62
C LYS A 113 -2.32 -6.04 9.43
N SER A 114 -2.72 -5.54 10.61
CA SER A 114 -3.67 -6.25 11.49
C SER A 114 -5.06 -6.45 10.90
N ARG A 115 -5.43 -5.66 9.88
CA ARG A 115 -6.72 -5.70 9.19
C ARG A 115 -6.64 -6.28 7.78
N THR A 116 -5.45 -6.64 7.32
CA THR A 116 -5.22 -7.16 5.96
C THR A 116 -5.70 -8.59 5.87
N GLN A 117 -6.52 -8.89 4.84
CA GLN A 117 -6.97 -10.24 4.55
C GLN A 117 -6.40 -10.68 3.20
N ILE A 118 -5.81 -11.87 3.17
CA ILE A 118 -5.32 -12.48 1.93
C ILE A 118 -6.50 -13.18 1.26
N LYS A 119 -6.75 -12.85 0.00
CA LYS A 119 -7.80 -13.45 -0.84
C LYS A 119 -7.19 -13.77 -2.21
N ASP A 120 -7.03 -15.06 -2.50
CA ASP A 120 -6.34 -15.50 -3.73
C ASP A 120 -7.22 -15.46 -4.99
N ARG A 121 -8.51 -15.15 -4.82
CA ARG A 121 -9.51 -15.15 -5.91
C ARG A 121 -10.37 -13.90 -5.86
N PHE A 122 -10.78 -13.45 -7.05
CA PHE A 122 -11.62 -12.26 -7.21
C PHE A 122 -12.95 -12.35 -6.44
N GLY A 123 -13.69 -13.46 -6.54
CA GLY A 123 -15.02 -13.59 -5.93
C GLY A 123 -15.02 -13.32 -4.42
N PRO A 124 -14.22 -14.05 -3.61
CA PRO A 124 -14.08 -13.79 -2.18
C PRO A 124 -13.58 -12.37 -1.84
N ALA A 125 -12.64 -11.83 -2.63
CA ALA A 125 -12.12 -10.47 -2.43
C ALA A 125 -13.21 -9.41 -2.66
N PHE A 126 -13.96 -9.53 -3.76
CA PHE A 126 -15.05 -8.63 -4.11
C PHE A 126 -16.21 -8.71 -3.10
N ALA A 127 -16.54 -9.91 -2.62
CA ALA A 127 -17.53 -10.10 -1.57
C ALA A 127 -17.13 -9.39 -0.26
N ALA A 128 -15.87 -9.50 0.15
CA ALA A 128 -15.34 -8.81 1.32
C ALA A 128 -15.38 -7.28 1.17
N LEU A 129 -15.01 -6.78 -0.01
CA LEU A 129 -15.07 -5.35 -0.33
C LEU A 129 -16.51 -4.81 -0.25
N ARG A 130 -17.46 -5.52 -0.86
CA ARG A 130 -18.89 -5.14 -0.82
C ARG A 130 -19.42 -5.13 0.61
N LYS A 131 -19.08 -6.15 1.41
CA LYS A 131 -19.46 -6.24 2.82
C LYS A 131 -18.94 -5.04 3.62
N PHE A 132 -17.65 -4.70 3.48
CA PHE A 132 -17.03 -3.56 4.16
C PHE A 132 -17.75 -2.24 3.86
N HIS A 133 -18.00 -1.93 2.58
CA HIS A 133 -18.68 -0.68 2.19
C HIS A 133 -20.14 -0.64 2.67
N TRP A 134 -20.82 -1.78 2.69
CA TRP A 134 -22.20 -1.86 3.20
C TRP A 134 -22.28 -1.61 4.71
N GLU A 135 -21.37 -2.20 5.49
CA GLU A 135 -21.28 -2.00 6.95
C GLU A 135 -20.96 -0.53 7.29
N LYS A 136 -20.00 0.07 6.58
CA LYS A 136 -19.62 1.47 6.80
C LYS A 136 -20.72 2.46 6.43
N LYS A 137 -21.44 2.22 5.33
CA LYS A 137 -22.58 3.04 4.93
C LYS A 137 -23.75 2.94 5.92
N SER A 138 -23.97 1.75 6.49
CA SER A 138 -25.02 1.54 7.50
C SER A 138 -24.69 2.28 8.81
N ASN A 139 -23.45 2.19 9.30
CA ASN A 139 -23.04 2.89 10.52
C ASN A 139 -23.07 4.42 10.40
N SER A 140 -22.76 4.97 9.22
CA SER A 140 -22.82 6.42 9.01
C SER A 140 -24.25 6.99 9.10
N LYS A 141 -25.26 6.19 8.73
CA LYS A 141 -26.69 6.57 8.85
C LYS A 141 -27.24 6.49 10.28
N SER A 142 -26.68 5.62 11.11
CA SER A 142 -27.13 5.44 12.50
C SER A 142 -26.65 6.56 13.44
N VAL A 143 -25.61 7.30 13.06
CA VAL A 143 -25.02 8.40 13.85
C VAL A 143 -25.64 9.77 13.49
N SER A 144 -26.38 9.83 12.38
CA SER A 144 -27.02 11.05 11.88
C SER A 144 -28.53 11.13 12.18
N LEU A 145 -29.03 10.22 13.04
CA LEU A 145 -30.36 10.20 13.64
C LEU A 145 -30.22 10.28 15.16
#